data_AF-A0A9Q1L721-F1
#
_entry.id   AF-A0A9Q1L721-F1
#
_cell.length_a   1.000
_cell.length_b   1.000
_cell.length_c   1.000
_cell.angle_alpha   90.00
_cell.angle_beta   90.00
_cell.angle_gamma   90.00
#
_symmetry.space_group_name_H-M   'P 1'
#
loop_
_entity.id
_entity.type
_entity.pdbx_description
1 polymer ?
#
loop_
_entity_poly.entity_id
_entity_poly.type
_entity_poly.pdbx_seq_one_letter_code
_entity_poly.pdbx_strand_id
1 'polypeptide(L)' 'MVLWNFSQGKEQHDTGKVKAFPKDDPTKPCRLTAFLGYKAGMTHIVREVEKPGSTCQSSLRKRHAKLLP' A
#
# COMPACT_ATOMS: atom_id res chain seq x y z
N MET A 1 11.36 22.92 -13.77
CA MET A 1 10.12 23.55 -13.24
C MET A 1 9.27 22.46 -12.58
N VAL A 2 9.56 22.11 -11.33
CA VAL A 2 8.75 21.19 -10.52
C VAL A 2 8.69 21.76 -9.10
N LEU A 3 7.83 22.77 -8.91
CA LEU A 3 7.55 23.35 -7.60
C LEU A 3 6.05 23.15 -7.31
N TRP A 4 5.63 21.90 -7.09
CA TRP A 4 4.24 21.59 -6.74
C TRP A 4 4.05 21.29 -5.25
N ASN A 5 5.11 20.91 -4.53
CA ASN A 5 5.00 20.54 -3.12
C ASN A 5 5.89 21.42 -2.26
N PHE A 6 5.55 22.70 -2.16
CA PHE A 6 6.11 23.54 -1.11
C PHE A 6 5.03 24.45 -0.52
N SER A 7 4.33 23.92 0.47
CA SER A 7 3.74 24.72 1.53
C SER A 7 4.20 24.11 2.84
N GLN A 8 5.31 24.63 3.38
CA GLN A 8 5.82 24.27 4.70
C GLN A 8 5.07 25.08 5.76
N GLY A 9 3.80 24.74 5.94
CA GLY A 9 2.99 25.20 7.06
C GLY A 9 2.70 24.03 7.97
N LYS A 10 2.88 24.22 9.28
CA LYS A 10 2.44 23.26 10.31
C LYS A 10 0.95 22.92 10.11
N GLU A 11 0.63 21.63 9.94
CA GLU A 11 -0.75 21.17 9.85
C GLU A 11 -1.46 21.49 11.17
N GLN A 12 -2.66 22.06 11.08
CA GLN A 12 -3.39 22.57 12.26
C GLN A 12 -4.06 21.46 13.08
N HIS A 13 -4.05 20.22 12.58
CA HIS A 13 -4.63 19.06 13.23
C HIS A 13 -3.51 18.11 13.66
N ASP A 14 -3.52 17.72 14.93
CA ASP A 14 -2.58 16.72 15.47
C ASP A 14 -2.82 15.33 14.87
N THR A 15 -4.03 15.08 14.36
CA THR A 15 -4.45 13.84 13.70
C THR A 15 -4.78 14.08 12.23
N GLY A 16 -4.38 13.16 11.36
CA GLY A 16 -4.63 13.25 9.92
C GLY A 16 -6.12 13.41 9.58
N LYS A 17 -6.46 14.45 8.82
CA LYS A 17 -7.83 14.72 8.35
C LYS A 17 -8.04 14.14 6.96
N VAL A 18 -9.11 13.37 6.78
CA VAL A 18 -9.52 12.86 5.46
C VAL A 18 -10.01 14.03 4.59
N LYS A 19 -9.33 14.27 3.46
CA LYS A 19 -9.65 15.38 2.54
C LYS A 19 -10.82 15.06 1.60
N ALA A 20 -11.00 13.79 1.24
CA ALA A 20 -12.12 13.31 0.45
C ALA A 20 -12.36 11.82 0.73
N PHE A 21 -13.61 11.43 0.89
CA PHE A 21 -14.00 10.02 1.00
C PHE A 21 -14.18 9.38 -0.39
N PRO A 22 -14.06 8.05 -0.51
CA PRO A 22 -14.44 7.33 -1.72
C PRO A 22 -15.91 7.63 -2.11
N LYS A 23 -16.21 7.63 -3.43
CA LYS A 23 -17.58 7.77 -3.93
C LYS A 23 -18.42 6.55 -3.52
N ASP A 24 -19.66 6.78 -3.11
CA ASP A 24 -20.57 5.70 -2.71
C ASP A 24 -21.14 4.93 -3.91
N ASP A 25 -21.17 3.61 -3.79
CA ASP A 25 -21.87 2.70 -4.71
C ASP A 25 -23.13 2.16 -4.01
N PRO A 26 -24.36 2.50 -4.45
CA PRO A 26 -25.60 2.12 -3.77
C PRO A 26 -25.89 0.62 -3.78
N THR A 27 -25.19 -0.15 -4.62
CA THR A 27 -25.32 -1.61 -4.72
C THR A 27 -24.63 -2.34 -3.56
N LYS A 28 -23.69 -1.68 -2.88
CA LYS A 28 -22.89 -2.30 -1.81
C LYS A 28 -23.51 -1.98 -0.45
N PRO A 29 -23.48 -2.92 0.52
CA PRO A 29 -23.97 -2.65 1.87
C PRO A 29 -23.12 -1.57 2.56
N CYS A 30 -23.75 -0.82 3.47
CA CYS A 30 -23.11 0.23 4.25
C CYS A 30 -21.84 -0.29 4.95
N ARG A 31 -20.70 0.39 4.73
CA ARG A 31 -19.40 0.03 5.33
C ARG A 31 -18.61 1.28 5.72
N LEU A 32 -17.82 1.15 6.78
CA LEU A 32 -16.91 2.21 7.21
C LEU A 32 -15.72 2.34 6.25
N THR A 33 -15.35 3.58 5.93
CA THR A 33 -14.31 3.91 4.94
C THR A 33 -12.97 4.31 5.56
N ALA A 34 -12.95 4.58 6.87
CA ALA A 34 -11.74 5.00 7.59
C ALA A 34 -11.65 4.34 8.98
N PHE A 35 -10.41 4.09 9.41
CA PHE A 35 -10.07 3.57 10.73
C PHE A 35 -8.93 4.40 11.32
N LEU A 36 -8.92 4.56 12.65
CA LEU A 36 -7.82 5.18 13.38
C LEU A 36 -6.79 4.12 13.75
N GLY A 37 -5.52 4.36 13.47
CA GLY A 37 -4.41 3.47 13.83
C GLY A 37 -3.25 4.24 14.41
N TYR A 38 -2.63 3.69 15.46
CA TYR A 38 -1.43 4.25 16.08
C TYR A 38 -0.20 3.42 15.70
N LYS A 39 0.93 4.09 15.48
CA LYS A 39 2.19 3.42 15.08
C LYS A 39 2.80 2.69 16.28
N ALA A 40 2.77 1.35 16.24
CA ALA A 40 3.29 0.50 17.31
C ALA A 40 4.69 -0.10 17.04
N GLY A 41 5.34 0.25 15.92
CA GLY A 41 6.67 -0.26 15.54
C GLY A 41 6.73 -0.72 14.09
N MET A 42 7.83 -1.36 13.69
CA MET A 42 8.04 -1.94 12.36
C MET A 42 8.77 -3.27 12.49
N THR A 43 8.27 -4.31 11.82
CA THR A 43 8.87 -5.65 11.77
C THR A 43 9.04 -6.10 10.32
N HIS A 44 10.02 -6.96 10.03
CA HIS A 44 10.18 -7.57 8.71
C HIS A 44 9.37 -8.88 8.63
N ILE A 45 8.74 -9.15 7.49
CA ILE A 45 7.96 -10.38 7.24
C ILE A 45 8.41 -10.98 5.91
N VAL A 46 8.67 -12.29 5.89
CA VAL A 46 8.92 -13.05 4.65
C VAL A 46 7.57 -13.50 4.09
N ARG A 47 7.29 -13.18 2.82
CA ARG A 47 6.09 -13.64 2.09
C ARG A 47 6.48 -14.09 0.70
N GLU A 48 5.85 -15.16 0.22
CA GLU A 48 5.91 -15.54 -1.18
C GLU A 48 5.04 -14.59 -2.02
N VAL A 49 5.54 -14.20 -3.19
CA VAL A 49 4.88 -13.22 -4.05
C VAL A 49 4.29 -13.92 -5.27
N GLU A 50 2.97 -14.05 -5.32
CA GLU A 50 2.23 -14.48 -6.51
C GLU A 50 1.86 -13.27 -7.39
N LYS A 51 2.84 -12.71 -8.09
CA LYS A 51 2.62 -11.64 -9.09
C LYS A 51 3.27 -12.04 -10.42
N PRO A 52 2.49 -12.43 -11.45
CA PRO A 52 3.03 -12.81 -12.74
C PRO A 52 3.77 -11.64 -13.38
N GLY A 53 5.00 -11.86 -13.84
CA GLY A 53 5.86 -10.84 -14.46
C GLY A 53 6.78 -10.07 -13.49
N SER A 54 6.69 -10.29 -12.18
CA SER A 54 7.63 -9.69 -11.23
C SER A 54 9.00 -10.40 -11.26
N THR A 55 10.09 -9.63 -11.12
CA THR A 55 11.48 -10.16 -11.07
C THR A 55 11.69 -11.17 -9.95
N CYS A 56 10.95 -11.03 -8.85
CA CYS A 56 10.98 -11.97 -7.72
C CYS A 56 10.48 -13.37 -8.14
N GLN A 57 9.35 -13.45 -8.86
CA GLN A 57 8.84 -14.71 -9.40
C GLN A 57 9.73 -15.30 -10.48
N SER A 58 10.21 -14.48 -11.42
CA SER A 58 11.06 -14.99 -12.50
C SER A 58 12.38 -15.56 -11.96
N SER A 59 12.91 -15.02 -10.86
CA SER A 59 14.09 -15.56 -10.18
C SER A 59 13.84 -16.91 -9.48
N LEU A 60 12.62 -17.15 -8.96
CA LEU A 60 12.26 -18.40 -8.30
C LEU A 60 11.95 -19.49 -9.33
N ARG A 61 11.20 -19.15 -10.40
CA ARG A 61 10.89 -20.06 -11.50
C ARG A 61 12.13 -20.46 -12.29
N LYS A 62 13.10 -19.54 -12.50
CA LYS A 62 14.40 -19.86 -13.12
C LYS A 62 15.27 -20.77 -12.24
N ARG A 63 15.15 -20.67 -10.91
CA ARG A 63 15.87 -21.58 -9.98
C ARG A 63 15.26 -22.98 -9.98
N HIS A 64 13.94 -23.09 -9.98
CA HIS A 64 13.25 -24.39 -10.02
C HIS A 64 13.38 -25.09 -11.39
N ALA A 65 13.42 -24.34 -12.50
CA ALA A 65 13.61 -24.89 -13.84
C ALA A 65 15.06 -25.34 -14.13
N LYS A 66 16.04 -25.03 -13.27
CA LYS A 66 17.45 -25.41 -13.43
C LYS A 66 17.84 -26.68 -12.66
N LEU A 67 16.90 -27.24 -11.91
CA LEU A 67 17.09 -28.43 -11.05
C LEU A 67 16.33 -29.67 -11.56
N LEU A 68 15.67 -29.57 -12.71
CA LEU A 68 15.11 -30.74 -13.40
C LEU A 68 16.16 -31.23 -14.42
N PRO A 69 16.58 -32.51 -14.37
CA PRO A 69 17.48 -33.09 -15.37
C PRO A 69 16.81 -33.20 -16.74
#